data_AF-A0A8H7CNR1-F1
#
_entry.id   AF-A0A8H7CNR1-F1
#
_cell.length_a   1.000
_cell.length_b   1.000
_cell.length_c   1.000
_cell.angle_alpha   90.00
_cell.angle_beta   90.00
_cell.angle_gamma   90.00
#
_symmetry.space_group_name_H-M   'P 1'
#
loop_
_entity.id
_entity.type
_entity.pdbx_description
1 polymer ?
#
loop_
_entity_poly.entity_id
_entity_poly.type
_entity_poly.pdbx_seq_one_letter_code
_entity_poly.pdbx_strand_id
1 'polypeptide(L)'
;MAGGIFQKSFDEIGLLTLLSSPRDVYLIILQRSIRLLVYGQSSIVLTAFLKACAFTEFQMGLFMTMTLLGDAAGSLILTIYADRLGRAKVLLGGSLLMVASGLVFASSQTYIILLLAAMIGVITPSGNEIGPFRPIEESILAQLTDSNDRSTIFAWHFTLTGLALALGNLSGGWLTQALQQDFGWTAMTTYRGMFLLYSTAGLLNSALAMALSAEVEIKGKPSSSGEEEDELFEMGEEEIVEETKEMTALGLSPETKKKVWLLSALFGVDNFSGGLVPVTIIVYFFTVKFHVDEGTLGNTFFITSLVAAISNMVAGSLARRFGNVKTMAFTHLPSAILLALVPLPSNFHFARAILIAVFCTTKMDIAPRTAFLTSYVFAEERTAVIGIINVVKMFSQSLGPTLTGLLASHGKIWMSFVIAGVLQGSYDLAMLYFFMRVTSVS
;
A
#
# COMPACT_ATOMS: atom_id res chain seq x y z
N MET A 1 -16.65 20.98 -34.50
CA MET A 1 -15.64 19.90 -34.65
C MET A 1 -14.68 19.80 -33.45
N ALA A 2 -14.26 20.89 -32.80
CA ALA A 2 -13.38 20.81 -31.62
C ALA A 2 -14.00 20.04 -30.43
N GLY A 3 -15.29 20.24 -30.12
CA GLY A 3 -15.95 19.56 -29.00
C GLY A 3 -15.98 18.02 -29.09
N GLY A 4 -16.10 17.45 -30.30
CA GLY A 4 -16.17 16.00 -30.49
C GLY A 4 -14.81 15.28 -30.37
N ILE A 5 -13.71 15.99 -30.63
CA ILE A 5 -12.35 15.44 -30.46
C ILE A 5 -12.00 15.43 -28.96
N PHE A 6 -12.27 16.53 -28.25
CA PHE A 6 -12.08 16.58 -26.81
C PHE A 6 -12.92 15.54 -26.09
N GLN A 7 -14.20 15.40 -26.45
CA GLN A 7 -15.09 14.43 -25.80
C GLN A 7 -14.64 12.98 -26.04
N LYS A 8 -14.17 12.64 -27.25
CA LYS A 8 -13.56 11.31 -27.51
C LYS A 8 -12.29 11.07 -26.70
N SER A 9 -11.40 12.06 -26.60
CA SER A 9 -10.18 11.92 -25.80
C SER A 9 -10.47 11.82 -24.30
N PHE A 10 -11.50 12.53 -23.79
CA PHE A 10 -11.95 12.41 -22.40
C PHE A 10 -12.62 11.06 -22.11
N ASP A 11 -13.29 10.47 -23.10
CA ASP A 11 -13.88 9.13 -23.00
C ASP A 11 -12.80 8.02 -23.05
N GLU A 12 -11.79 8.18 -23.91
CA GLU A 12 -10.66 7.24 -24.03
C GLU A 12 -9.81 7.15 -22.75
N ILE A 13 -9.67 8.25 -22.01
CA ILE A 13 -8.99 8.29 -20.70
C ILE A 13 -9.98 7.96 -19.55
N GLY A 14 -11.27 7.84 -19.86
CA GLY A 14 -12.32 7.52 -18.89
C GLY A 14 -12.60 8.64 -17.88
N LEU A 15 -12.26 9.89 -18.22
CA LEU A 15 -12.55 11.04 -17.35
C LEU A 15 -14.06 11.35 -17.34
N LEU A 16 -14.77 11.10 -18.44
CA LEU A 16 -16.24 11.25 -18.46
C LEU A 16 -16.91 10.29 -17.48
N THR A 17 -16.45 9.03 -17.42
CA THR A 17 -16.89 8.02 -16.45
C THR A 17 -16.68 8.48 -15.01
N LEU A 18 -15.53 9.08 -14.71
CA LEU A 18 -15.28 9.68 -13.39
C LEU A 18 -16.24 10.84 -13.13
N LEU A 19 -16.42 11.74 -14.11
CA LEU A 19 -17.29 12.91 -13.99
C LEU A 19 -18.76 12.56 -13.76
N SER A 20 -19.23 11.46 -14.35
CA SER A 20 -20.59 10.93 -14.17
C SER A 20 -20.80 10.06 -12.93
N SER A 21 -19.74 9.80 -12.16
CA SER A 21 -19.82 8.94 -10.96
C SER A 21 -20.66 9.56 -9.85
N PRO A 22 -21.26 8.73 -8.96
CA PRO A 22 -22.03 9.23 -7.82
C PRO A 22 -21.14 10.00 -6.83
N ARG A 23 -21.77 10.88 -6.04
CA ARG A 23 -21.10 11.72 -5.04
C ARG A 23 -20.17 10.94 -4.11
N ASP A 24 -20.58 9.75 -3.69
CA ASP A 24 -19.82 8.94 -2.73
C ASP A 24 -18.48 8.44 -3.31
N VAL A 25 -18.37 8.24 -4.63
CA VAL A 25 -17.09 7.92 -5.29
C VAL A 25 -16.09 9.05 -5.09
N TYR A 26 -16.51 10.30 -5.27
CA TYR A 26 -15.66 11.47 -5.03
C TYR A 26 -15.29 11.61 -3.56
N LEU A 27 -16.22 11.36 -2.63
CA LEU A 27 -15.94 11.42 -1.19
C LEU A 27 -14.87 10.39 -0.80
N ILE A 28 -14.97 9.15 -1.27
CA ILE A 28 -13.98 8.09 -1.00
C ILE A 28 -12.62 8.45 -1.59
N ILE A 29 -12.57 8.91 -2.84
CA ILE A 29 -11.31 9.35 -3.48
C ILE A 29 -10.69 10.51 -2.71
N LEU A 30 -11.49 11.49 -2.29
CA LEU A 30 -11.03 12.65 -1.54
C LEU A 30 -10.52 12.26 -0.15
N GLN A 31 -11.23 11.40 0.58
CA GLN A 31 -10.81 10.90 1.88
C GLN A 31 -9.45 10.23 1.80
N ARG A 32 -9.28 9.31 0.85
CA ARG A 32 -8.01 8.63 0.63
C ARG A 32 -6.90 9.58 0.20
N SER A 33 -7.22 10.57 -0.63
CA SER A 33 -6.24 11.57 -1.09
C SER A 33 -5.73 12.43 0.07
N ILE A 34 -6.62 12.93 0.94
CA ILE A 34 -6.26 13.67 2.15
C ILE A 34 -5.35 12.81 3.05
N ARG A 35 -5.72 11.54 3.21
CA ARG A 35 -4.97 10.59 4.06
C ARG A 35 -3.58 10.30 3.52
N LEU A 36 -3.46 9.99 2.23
CA LEU A 36 -2.16 9.73 1.60
C LEU A 36 -1.27 10.98 1.52
N LEU A 37 -1.85 12.18 1.40
CA LEU A 37 -1.11 13.43 1.50
C LEU A 37 -0.38 13.53 2.85
N VAL A 38 -1.07 13.31 3.96
CA VAL A 38 -0.43 13.37 5.28
C VAL A 38 0.44 12.15 5.58
N TYR A 39 0.24 11.00 4.93
CA TYR A 39 1.16 9.86 5.00
C TYR A 39 2.49 10.12 4.29
N GLY A 40 2.45 10.82 3.15
CA GLY A 40 3.67 11.27 2.48
C GLY A 40 4.48 12.19 3.39
N GLN A 41 3.80 13.18 3.97
CA GLN A 41 4.40 14.09 4.94
C GLN A 41 4.97 13.37 6.17
N SER A 42 4.20 12.48 6.80
CA SER A 42 4.64 11.79 8.01
C SER A 42 5.80 10.84 7.75
N SER A 43 5.91 10.26 6.55
CA SER A 43 7.03 9.38 6.19
C SER A 43 8.40 10.07 6.23
N ILE A 44 8.43 11.38 5.99
CA ILE A 44 9.65 12.21 6.08
C ILE A 44 9.96 12.55 7.54
N VAL A 45 8.93 12.88 8.32
CA VAL A 45 9.09 13.45 9.66
C VAL A 45 9.23 12.37 10.75
N LEU A 46 8.62 11.19 10.58
CA LEU A 46 8.47 10.20 11.66
C LEU A 46 9.81 9.77 12.26
N THR A 47 10.78 9.37 11.43
CA THR A 47 12.08 8.93 11.94
C THR A 47 12.86 10.08 12.59
N ALA A 48 12.75 11.29 12.04
CA ALA A 48 13.40 12.48 12.58
C ALA A 48 12.80 12.86 13.95
N PHE A 49 11.48 12.72 14.12
CA PHE A 49 10.80 12.89 15.39
C PHE A 49 11.23 11.85 16.43
N LEU A 50 11.21 10.56 16.08
CA LEU A 50 11.64 9.50 17.00
C LEU A 50 13.10 9.67 17.43
N LYS A 51 13.97 10.13 16.52
CA LYS A 51 15.35 10.47 16.85
C LYS A 51 15.45 11.69 17.76
N ALA A 52 14.62 12.71 17.56
CA ALA A 52 14.53 13.89 18.44
C ALA A 52 13.97 13.57 19.84
N CYS A 53 13.18 12.50 19.98
CA CYS A 53 12.82 11.90 21.27
C CYS A 53 13.97 11.10 21.93
N ALA A 54 15.16 11.10 21.32
CA ALA A 54 16.34 10.36 21.77
C ALA A 54 16.17 8.83 21.81
N PHE A 55 15.29 8.27 20.97
CA PHE A 55 15.19 6.81 20.82
C PHE A 55 16.38 6.25 20.02
N THR A 56 16.79 5.05 20.40
CA THR A 56 17.88 4.35 19.71
C THR A 56 17.44 3.85 18.34
N GLU A 57 18.39 3.63 17.44
CA GLU A 57 18.13 3.08 16.10
C GLU A 57 17.40 1.73 16.16
N PHE A 58 17.74 0.89 17.14
CA PHE A 58 17.05 -0.38 17.38
C PHE A 58 15.61 -0.16 17.83
N GLN A 59 15.37 0.78 18.75
CA GLN A 59 14.01 1.14 19.19
C GLN A 59 13.18 1.68 18.02
N MET A 60 13.75 2.53 17.16
CA MET A 60 13.06 3.02 15.97
C MET A 60 12.73 1.88 15.00
N GLY A 61 13.65 0.93 14.77
CA GLY A 61 13.38 -0.24 13.96
C GLY A 61 12.26 -1.12 14.52
N LEU A 62 12.30 -1.40 15.83
CA LEU A 62 11.25 -2.15 16.53
C LEU A 62 9.91 -1.43 16.49
N PHE A 63 9.93 -0.10 16.64
CA PHE A 63 8.75 0.76 16.52
C PHE A 63 8.08 0.54 15.16
N MET A 64 8.83 0.71 14.06
CA MET A 64 8.29 0.53 12.71
C MET A 64 7.76 -0.89 12.48
N THR A 65 8.46 -1.92 12.96
CA THR A 65 8.01 -3.32 12.88
C THR A 65 6.68 -3.54 13.59
N MET A 66 6.56 -3.09 14.83
CA MET A 66 5.33 -3.25 15.63
C MET A 66 4.17 -2.46 15.02
N THR A 67 4.43 -1.27 14.48
CA THR A 67 3.42 -0.49 13.76
C THR A 67 2.93 -1.22 12.51
N LEU A 68 3.81 -1.79 11.69
CA LEU A 68 3.40 -2.57 10.52
C LEU A 68 2.63 -3.84 10.88
N LEU A 69 2.99 -4.51 11.98
CA LEU A 69 2.22 -5.63 12.53
C LEU A 69 0.84 -5.18 13.00
N GLY A 70 0.74 -4.02 13.66
CA GLY A 70 -0.52 -3.39 14.07
C GLY A 70 -1.42 -3.07 12.88
N ASP A 71 -0.87 -2.44 11.84
CA ASP A 71 -1.58 -2.13 10.59
C ASP A 71 -2.13 -3.42 9.94
N ALA A 72 -1.30 -4.46 9.85
CA ALA A 72 -1.69 -5.74 9.26
C ALA A 72 -2.80 -6.44 10.08
N ALA A 73 -2.64 -6.50 11.40
CA ALA A 73 -3.64 -7.09 12.29
C ALA A 73 -4.96 -6.31 12.25
N GLY A 74 -4.89 -4.97 12.29
CA GLY A 74 -6.04 -4.07 12.17
C GLY A 74 -6.76 -4.24 10.84
N SER A 75 -6.01 -4.36 9.74
CA SER A 75 -6.58 -4.63 8.40
C SER A 75 -7.32 -5.96 8.35
N LEU A 76 -6.76 -7.03 8.92
CA LEU A 76 -7.41 -8.35 8.94
C LEU A 76 -8.69 -8.32 9.78
N ILE A 77 -8.63 -7.76 10.99
CA ILE A 77 -9.78 -7.64 11.88
C ILE A 77 -10.89 -6.84 11.20
N LEU A 78 -10.57 -5.65 10.68
CA LEU A 78 -11.59 -4.81 10.05
C LEU A 78 -12.12 -5.40 8.76
N THR A 79 -11.33 -6.12 7.96
CA THR A 79 -11.87 -6.81 6.77
C THR A 79 -12.91 -7.87 7.15
N ILE A 80 -12.74 -8.57 8.28
CA ILE A 80 -13.67 -9.60 8.73
C ILE A 80 -14.96 -8.99 9.33
N TYR A 81 -14.83 -7.89 10.08
CA TYR A 81 -15.94 -7.32 10.84
C TYR A 81 -16.58 -6.07 10.21
N ALA A 82 -15.98 -5.45 9.19
CA ALA A 82 -16.44 -4.18 8.64
C ALA A 82 -17.86 -4.25 8.09
N ASP A 83 -18.20 -5.34 7.41
CA ASP A 83 -19.52 -5.53 6.82
C ASP A 83 -20.63 -5.68 7.89
N ARG A 84 -20.29 -6.09 9.11
CA ARG A 84 -21.23 -6.13 10.25
C ARG A 84 -21.33 -4.80 10.99
N LEU A 85 -20.24 -4.04 11.03
CA LEU A 85 -20.17 -2.75 11.71
C LEU A 85 -20.75 -1.61 10.85
N GLY A 86 -20.75 -1.78 9.53
CA GLY A 86 -21.10 -0.77 8.54
C GLY A 86 -19.86 -0.06 8.02
N ARG A 87 -19.72 0.02 6.70
CA ARG A 87 -18.50 0.51 6.03
C ARG A 87 -18.24 1.97 6.32
N ALA A 88 -19.27 2.83 6.33
CA ALA A 88 -19.11 4.25 6.65
C ALA A 88 -18.63 4.45 8.09
N LYS A 89 -19.15 3.65 9.04
CA LYS A 89 -18.76 3.71 10.46
C LYS A 89 -17.32 3.27 10.68
N VAL A 90 -16.83 2.27 9.93
CA VAL A 90 -15.42 1.87 10.01
C VAL A 90 -14.50 2.97 9.48
N LEU A 91 -14.85 3.61 8.35
CA LEU A 91 -14.10 4.75 7.82
C LEU A 91 -14.07 5.93 8.82
N LEU A 92 -15.19 6.23 9.47
CA LEU A 92 -15.27 7.23 10.53
C LEU A 92 -14.41 6.85 11.73
N GLY A 93 -14.54 5.62 12.24
CA GLY A 93 -13.79 5.14 13.39
C GLY A 93 -12.28 5.20 13.16
N GLY A 94 -11.81 4.75 11.99
CA GLY A 94 -10.41 4.87 11.63
C GLY A 94 -9.95 6.33 11.50
N SER A 95 -10.78 7.22 10.96
CA SER A 95 -10.47 8.66 10.87
C SER A 95 -10.37 9.31 12.25
N LEU A 96 -11.18 8.89 13.22
CA LEU A 96 -11.08 9.34 14.62
C LEU A 96 -9.82 8.78 15.31
N LEU A 97 -9.44 7.54 15.05
CA LEU A 97 -8.18 6.97 15.52
C LEU A 97 -6.96 7.73 14.98
N MET A 98 -7.04 8.18 13.73
CA MET A 98 -6.05 9.05 13.09
C MET A 98 -5.94 10.42 13.80
N VAL A 99 -7.07 11.03 14.20
CA VAL A 99 -7.05 12.25 15.02
C VAL A 99 -6.35 12.00 16.35
N ALA A 100 -6.75 10.93 17.05
CA ALA A 100 -6.21 10.57 18.35
C ALA A 100 -4.69 10.31 18.30
N SER A 101 -4.19 9.58 17.29
CA SER A 101 -2.76 9.31 17.17
C SER A 101 -1.95 10.55 16.86
N GLY A 102 -2.41 11.42 15.96
CA GLY A 102 -1.74 12.70 15.71
C GLY A 102 -1.67 13.58 16.97
N LEU A 103 -2.72 13.62 17.79
CA LEU A 103 -2.73 14.36 19.06
C LEU A 103 -1.75 13.76 20.08
N VAL A 104 -1.67 12.42 20.14
CA VAL A 104 -0.70 11.72 20.99
C VAL A 104 0.73 12.05 20.57
N PHE A 105 1.04 12.01 19.27
CA PHE A 105 2.37 12.38 18.77
C PHE A 105 2.70 13.87 18.95
N ALA A 106 1.69 14.74 18.91
CA ALA A 106 1.87 16.16 19.16
C ALA A 106 2.15 16.48 20.64
N SER A 107 1.78 15.61 21.58
CA SER A 107 1.85 15.88 23.03
C SER A 107 2.83 14.99 23.80
N SER A 108 3.00 13.73 23.40
CA SER A 108 3.78 12.72 24.13
C SER A 108 5.20 12.54 23.56
N GLN A 109 6.10 12.08 24.41
CA GLN A 109 7.45 11.61 24.05
C GLN A 109 7.73 10.22 24.63
N THR A 110 6.74 9.59 25.26
CA THR A 110 6.92 8.28 25.90
C THR A 110 6.81 7.18 24.85
N TYR A 111 7.88 6.38 24.70
CA TYR A 111 7.99 5.35 23.66
C TYR A 111 6.76 4.44 23.56
N ILE A 112 6.30 3.88 24.69
CA ILE A 112 5.15 2.95 24.71
C ILE A 112 3.86 3.64 24.28
N ILE A 113 3.64 4.89 24.70
CA ILE A 113 2.44 5.65 24.35
C ILE A 113 2.43 5.94 22.84
N LEU A 114 3.56 6.38 22.29
CA LEU A 114 3.72 6.63 20.85
C LEU A 114 3.55 5.33 20.04
N LEU A 115 4.10 4.22 20.54
CA LEU A 115 4.04 2.92 19.88
C LEU A 115 2.59 2.41 19.79
N LEU A 116 1.86 2.43 20.91
CA LEU A 116 0.45 2.04 20.93
C LEU A 116 -0.40 2.93 20.02
N ALA A 117 -0.14 4.24 20.03
CA ALA A 117 -0.81 5.18 19.15
C ALA A 117 -0.50 4.93 17.67
N ALA A 118 0.73 4.56 17.32
CA ALA A 118 1.09 4.22 15.94
C ALA A 118 0.45 2.89 15.50
N MET A 119 0.49 1.87 16.35
CA MET A 119 -0.09 0.54 16.06
C MET A 119 -1.61 0.58 15.85
N ILE A 120 -2.33 1.40 16.61
CA ILE A 120 -3.80 1.48 16.56
C ILE A 120 -4.26 2.60 15.63
N GLY A 121 -3.57 3.73 15.64
CA GLY A 121 -3.99 4.98 15.01
C GLY A 121 -3.50 5.22 13.59
N VAL A 122 -3.15 4.13 12.90
CA VAL A 122 -2.86 4.07 11.46
C VAL A 122 -1.79 5.08 11.00
N ILE A 123 -0.73 5.27 11.79
CA ILE A 123 0.46 6.01 11.36
C ILE A 123 1.38 5.00 10.68
N THR A 124 1.54 5.07 9.37
CA THR A 124 2.31 4.05 8.64
C THR A 124 3.78 4.46 8.39
N PRO A 125 4.77 3.64 8.83
CA PRO A 125 6.18 3.84 8.54
C PRO A 125 6.55 3.77 7.06
N SER A 126 5.70 3.12 6.26
CA SER A 126 5.99 2.80 4.87
C SER A 126 5.73 3.97 3.91
N GLY A 127 5.07 5.04 4.38
CA GLY A 127 4.58 6.13 3.54
C GLY A 127 3.48 5.69 2.56
N ASN A 128 2.91 4.50 2.73
CA ASN A 128 1.81 4.00 1.91
C ASN A 128 0.79 3.29 2.79
N GLU A 129 -0.44 3.17 2.33
CA GLU A 129 -1.50 2.57 3.12
C GLU A 129 -1.44 1.04 3.10
N ILE A 130 -1.02 0.46 4.22
CA ILE A 130 -1.08 -0.99 4.52
C ILE A 130 -2.26 -1.28 5.48
N GLY A 131 -2.91 -0.23 5.99
CA GLY A 131 -3.96 -0.30 6.99
C GLY A 131 -5.36 -0.68 6.44
N PRO A 132 -6.36 -0.71 7.35
CA PRO A 132 -7.68 -1.29 7.12
C PRO A 132 -8.59 -0.54 6.14
N PHE A 133 -8.27 0.72 5.81
CA PHE A 133 -9.14 1.54 4.98
C PHE A 133 -9.21 1.04 3.54
N ARG A 134 -8.07 0.61 2.99
CA ARG A 134 -7.95 0.31 1.57
C ARG A 134 -8.93 -0.77 1.09
N PRO A 135 -9.03 -1.96 1.72
CA PRO A 135 -9.99 -2.97 1.29
C PRO A 135 -11.45 -2.50 1.34
N ILE A 136 -11.78 -1.69 2.35
CA ILE A 136 -13.14 -1.15 2.53
C ILE A 136 -13.46 -0.15 1.43
N GLU A 137 -12.55 0.79 1.16
CA GLU A 137 -12.71 1.78 0.08
C GLU A 137 -12.84 1.11 -1.30
N GLU A 138 -11.97 0.13 -1.58
CA GLU A 138 -12.02 -0.62 -2.84
C GLU A 138 -13.35 -1.38 -2.98
N SER A 139 -13.88 -1.93 -1.88
CA SER A 139 -15.19 -2.61 -1.88
C SER A 139 -16.37 -1.66 -2.10
N ILE A 140 -16.33 -0.44 -1.53
CA ILE A 140 -17.35 0.60 -1.75
C ILE A 140 -17.31 1.04 -3.21
N LEU A 141 -16.13 1.34 -3.76
CA LEU A 141 -15.99 1.76 -5.15
C LEU A 141 -16.48 0.67 -6.12
N ALA A 142 -16.16 -0.60 -5.86
CA ALA A 142 -16.66 -1.71 -6.66
C ALA A 142 -18.20 -1.82 -6.62
N GLN A 143 -18.82 -1.51 -5.48
CA GLN A 143 -20.27 -1.54 -5.29
C GLN A 143 -20.97 -0.38 -6.00
N LEU A 144 -20.42 0.83 -5.91
CA LEU A 144 -21.00 2.05 -6.48
C LEU A 144 -20.77 2.20 -7.98
N THR A 145 -19.89 1.38 -8.57
CA THR A 145 -19.48 1.48 -9.97
C THR A 145 -19.93 0.26 -10.76
N ASP A 146 -20.51 0.50 -11.93
CA ASP A 146 -20.87 -0.54 -12.90
C ASP A 146 -19.64 -1.37 -13.32
N SER A 147 -19.86 -2.65 -13.59
CA SER A 147 -18.79 -3.62 -13.88
C SER A 147 -17.86 -3.19 -15.02
N ASN A 148 -18.40 -2.52 -16.05
CA ASN A 148 -17.65 -2.03 -17.21
C ASN A 148 -16.73 -0.85 -16.86
N ASP A 149 -17.11 -0.04 -15.87
CA ASP A 149 -16.45 1.22 -15.51
C ASP A 149 -15.51 1.10 -14.31
N ARG A 150 -15.60 0.00 -13.55
CA ARG A 150 -14.76 -0.26 -12.35
C ARG A 150 -13.27 -0.10 -12.62
N SER A 151 -12.78 -0.60 -13.75
CA SER A 151 -11.35 -0.54 -14.08
C SER A 151 -10.86 0.91 -14.20
N THR A 152 -11.67 1.75 -14.85
CA THR A 152 -11.43 3.19 -15.03
C THR A 152 -11.48 3.93 -13.69
N ILE A 153 -12.50 3.67 -12.86
CA ILE A 153 -12.62 4.31 -11.54
C ILE A 153 -11.48 3.90 -10.61
N PHE A 154 -11.08 2.63 -10.60
CA PHE A 154 -9.89 2.21 -9.85
C PHE A 154 -8.62 2.88 -10.35
N ALA A 155 -8.44 3.01 -11.68
CA ALA A 155 -7.29 3.70 -12.25
C ALA A 155 -7.20 5.17 -11.78
N TRP A 156 -8.32 5.91 -11.84
CA TRP A 156 -8.38 7.29 -11.35
C TRP A 156 -8.22 7.40 -9.84
N HIS A 157 -8.81 6.48 -9.08
CA HIS A 157 -8.64 6.39 -7.63
C HIS A 157 -7.17 6.23 -7.24
N PHE A 158 -6.44 5.29 -7.83
CA PHE A 158 -5.00 5.11 -7.57
C PHE A 158 -4.17 6.30 -8.06
N THR A 159 -4.53 6.89 -9.20
CA THR A 159 -3.79 8.03 -9.76
C THR A 159 -3.88 9.26 -8.88
N LEU A 160 -5.10 9.67 -8.51
CA LEU A 160 -5.31 10.86 -7.67
C LEU A 160 -4.69 10.71 -6.29
N THR A 161 -4.79 9.51 -5.71
CA THR A 161 -4.27 9.24 -4.37
C THR A 161 -2.74 9.11 -4.38
N GLY A 162 -2.14 8.55 -5.44
CA GLY A 162 -0.70 8.56 -5.68
C GLY A 162 -0.13 9.98 -5.89
N LEU A 163 -0.85 10.86 -6.60
CA LEU A 163 -0.50 12.27 -6.72
C LEU A 163 -0.56 12.98 -5.37
N ALA A 164 -1.60 12.73 -4.58
CA ALA A 164 -1.72 13.29 -3.24
C ALA A 164 -0.56 12.86 -2.33
N LEU A 165 -0.14 11.59 -2.39
CA LEU A 165 1.04 11.10 -1.69
C LEU A 165 2.32 11.82 -2.11
N ALA A 166 2.53 11.98 -3.42
CA ALA A 166 3.70 12.69 -3.95
C ALA A 166 3.73 14.15 -3.47
N LEU A 167 2.59 14.85 -3.57
CA LEU A 167 2.45 16.22 -3.07
C LEU A 167 2.67 16.30 -1.56
N GLY A 168 2.24 15.29 -0.81
CA GLY A 168 2.51 15.14 0.62
C GLY A 168 4.00 15.04 0.95
N ASN A 169 4.76 14.28 0.16
CA ASN A 169 6.22 14.24 0.29
C ASN A 169 6.85 15.62 0.02
N LEU A 170 6.43 16.29 -1.05
CA LEU A 170 6.95 17.60 -1.42
C LEU A 170 6.64 18.65 -0.36
N SER A 171 5.37 18.80 -0.02
CA SER A 171 4.90 19.80 0.96
C SER A 171 5.42 19.49 2.36
N GLY A 172 5.46 18.21 2.74
CA GLY A 172 5.98 17.80 4.04
C GLY A 172 7.44 18.15 4.24
N GLY A 173 8.28 17.92 3.23
CA GLY A 173 9.69 18.30 3.28
C GLY A 173 9.88 19.82 3.36
N TRP A 174 9.28 20.57 2.44
CA TRP A 174 9.44 22.02 2.38
C TRP A 174 8.80 22.76 3.55
N LEU A 175 7.63 22.32 4.02
CA LEU A 175 6.99 22.89 5.20
C LEU A 175 7.83 22.66 6.45
N THR A 176 8.39 21.45 6.61
CA THR A 176 9.30 21.14 7.74
C THR A 176 10.52 22.05 7.70
N GLN A 177 11.14 22.21 6.52
CA GLN A 177 12.32 23.06 6.36
C GLN A 177 12.01 24.54 6.59
N ALA A 178 10.92 25.07 6.02
CA ALA A 178 10.52 26.46 6.17
C ALA A 178 10.20 26.81 7.63
N LEU A 179 9.48 25.94 8.35
CA LEU A 179 9.19 26.15 9.77
C LEU A 179 10.47 26.25 10.61
N GLN A 180 11.48 25.42 10.31
CA GLN A 180 12.75 25.46 11.04
C GLN A 180 13.65 26.64 10.64
N GLN A 181 13.83 26.88 9.34
CA GLN A 181 14.79 27.86 8.81
C GLN A 181 14.24 29.28 8.76
N ASP A 182 13.01 29.47 8.30
CA ASP A 182 12.42 30.80 8.08
C ASP A 182 11.67 31.30 9.32
N PHE A 183 10.95 30.40 10.01
CA PHE A 183 10.16 30.75 11.20
C PHE A 183 10.90 30.48 12.53
N GLY A 184 12.09 29.88 12.48
CA GLY A 184 12.93 29.62 13.66
C GLY A 184 12.34 28.61 14.65
N TRP A 185 11.43 27.74 14.21
CA TRP A 185 10.86 26.72 15.08
C TRP A 185 11.91 25.68 15.43
N THR A 186 11.88 25.20 16.67
CA THR A 186 12.70 24.03 17.05
C THR A 186 12.25 22.80 16.27
N ALA A 187 13.14 21.83 16.07
CA ALA A 187 12.83 20.56 15.42
C ALA A 187 11.62 19.86 16.08
N MET A 188 11.60 19.79 17.41
CA MET A 188 10.50 19.18 18.17
C MET A 188 9.17 19.92 17.98
N THR A 189 9.16 21.26 18.01
CA THR A 189 7.95 22.06 17.75
C THR A 189 7.43 21.83 16.33
N THR A 190 8.34 21.79 15.36
CA THR A 190 8.02 21.52 13.96
C THR A 190 7.37 20.16 13.80
N TYR A 191 7.98 19.10 14.31
CA TYR A 191 7.43 17.75 14.20
C TYR A 191 6.06 17.62 14.88
N ARG A 192 5.87 18.22 16.06
CA ARG A 192 4.55 18.26 16.72
C ARG A 192 3.51 19.00 15.87
N GLY A 193 3.87 20.12 15.26
CA GLY A 193 3.03 20.84 14.30
C GLY A 193 2.63 19.97 13.10
N MET A 194 3.56 19.17 12.58
CA MET A 194 3.29 18.22 11.49
C MET A 194 2.29 17.13 11.91
N PHE A 195 2.36 16.64 13.15
CA PHE A 195 1.36 15.69 13.68
C PHE A 195 0.02 16.34 14.01
N LEU A 196 -0.03 17.63 14.33
CA LEU A 196 -1.29 18.37 14.41
C LEU A 196 -1.95 18.51 13.03
N LEU A 197 -1.17 18.78 11.98
CA LEU A 197 -1.67 18.79 10.60
C LEU A 197 -2.25 17.41 10.23
N TYR A 198 -1.58 16.32 10.64
CA TYR A 198 -2.11 14.96 10.51
C TYR A 198 -3.45 14.78 11.23
N SER A 199 -3.60 15.27 12.47
CA SER A 199 -4.89 15.25 13.18
C SER A 199 -5.97 16.07 12.48
N THR A 200 -5.64 17.23 11.91
CA THR A 200 -6.63 18.03 11.15
C THR A 200 -7.13 17.29 9.91
N ALA A 201 -6.26 16.56 9.21
CA ALA A 201 -6.65 15.68 8.12
C ALA A 201 -7.60 14.55 8.58
N GLY A 202 -7.37 13.98 9.76
CA GLY A 202 -8.28 13.02 10.39
C GLY A 202 -9.67 13.61 10.68
N LEU A 203 -9.75 14.87 11.12
CA LEU A 203 -11.02 15.58 11.35
C LEU A 203 -11.76 15.81 10.02
N LEU A 204 -11.05 16.24 8.98
CA LEU A 204 -11.62 16.39 7.63
C LEU A 204 -12.14 15.05 7.10
N ASN A 205 -11.36 13.97 7.24
CA ASN A 205 -11.79 12.63 6.83
C ASN A 205 -12.98 12.13 7.63
N SER A 206 -13.08 12.47 8.91
CA SER A 206 -14.24 12.16 9.76
C SER A 206 -15.48 12.91 9.27
N ALA A 207 -15.36 14.19 8.92
CA ALA A 207 -16.44 14.98 8.35
C ALA A 207 -16.93 14.41 6.99
N LEU A 208 -16.00 14.00 6.14
CA LEU A 208 -16.32 13.34 4.86
C LEU A 208 -16.97 11.97 5.08
N ALA A 209 -16.52 11.20 6.08
CA ALA A 209 -17.12 9.90 6.40
C ALA A 209 -18.57 10.04 6.86
N MET A 210 -18.88 11.07 7.65
CA MET A 210 -20.25 11.39 8.06
C MET A 210 -21.12 11.88 6.90
N ALA A 211 -20.53 12.31 5.80
CA ALA A 211 -21.24 12.78 4.62
C ALA A 211 -21.54 11.68 3.59
N LEU A 212 -21.02 10.46 3.79
CA LEU A 212 -21.31 9.30 2.95
C LEU A 212 -22.79 8.89 3.08
N SER A 213 -23.40 8.53 1.95
CA SER A 213 -24.80 8.09 1.94
C SER A 213 -24.95 6.64 2.43
N ALA A 214 -26.19 6.20 2.64
CA ALA A 214 -26.49 4.80 2.95
C ALA A 214 -26.17 3.83 1.79
N GLU A 215 -25.90 4.33 0.58
CA GLU A 215 -25.58 3.50 -0.59
C GLU A 215 -24.21 2.82 -0.50
N VAL A 216 -23.33 3.30 0.39
CA VAL A 216 -22.02 2.67 0.65
C VAL A 216 -22.13 1.41 1.51
N GLU A 217 -23.26 1.23 2.19
CA GLU A 217 -23.51 0.06 3.02
C GLU A 217 -23.92 -1.13 2.16
N ILE A 218 -23.64 -2.34 2.63
CA ILE A 218 -24.09 -3.54 1.93
C ILE A 218 -25.61 -3.56 1.95
N LYS A 219 -26.22 -3.51 0.77
CA LYS A 219 -27.64 -3.83 0.62
C LYS A 219 -27.80 -5.26 1.11
N GLY A 220 -28.45 -5.45 2.26
CA GLY A 220 -28.75 -6.78 2.75
C GLY A 220 -29.40 -7.58 1.62
N LYS A 221 -29.03 -8.86 1.47
CA LYS A 221 -29.88 -9.78 0.73
C LYS A 221 -31.32 -9.54 1.22
N PRO A 222 -32.33 -9.48 0.34
CA PRO A 222 -33.70 -9.51 0.82
C PRO A 222 -33.77 -10.69 1.78
N SER A 223 -34.21 -10.44 3.02
CA SER A 223 -34.71 -11.52 3.83
C SER A 223 -35.83 -12.14 3.00
N SER A 224 -35.58 -13.29 2.39
CA SER A 224 -36.64 -14.24 2.08
C SER A 224 -37.19 -14.68 3.44
N SER A 225 -37.97 -13.80 4.07
CA SER A 225 -39.03 -14.21 4.97
C SER A 225 -39.88 -15.17 4.16
N GLY A 226 -39.96 -16.41 4.65
CA GLY A 226 -40.50 -17.55 3.94
C GLY A 226 -41.89 -17.29 3.36
N GLU A 227 -42.10 -17.96 2.24
CA GLU A 227 -43.35 -18.29 1.53
C GLU A 227 -43.07 -18.11 0.03
N GLU A 228 -42.70 -19.23 -0.60
CA GLU A 228 -42.62 -19.57 -2.04
C GLU A 228 -41.39 -20.46 -2.33
N GLU A 229 -41.21 -21.50 -1.51
CA GLU A 229 -40.32 -22.64 -1.80
C GLU A 229 -41.12 -23.93 -2.11
N ASP A 230 -42.42 -23.81 -2.40
CA ASP A 230 -43.24 -24.91 -2.90
C ASP A 230 -43.72 -24.55 -4.31
N GLU A 231 -43.55 -25.50 -5.24
CA GLU A 231 -43.94 -25.46 -6.65
C GLU A 231 -42.94 -24.80 -7.63
N LEU A 232 -41.81 -25.47 -7.90
CA LEU A 232 -41.45 -25.86 -9.27
C LEU A 232 -40.26 -26.84 -9.26
N PHE A 233 -40.38 -27.90 -10.05
CA PHE A 233 -39.42 -29.00 -10.32
C PHE A 233 -39.70 -30.35 -9.64
N GLU A 234 -40.87 -30.92 -9.93
CA GLU A 234 -40.90 -32.32 -10.39
C GLU A 234 -40.46 -32.34 -11.86
N MET A 235 -39.32 -32.99 -12.15
CA MET A 235 -39.08 -33.91 -13.29
C MET A 235 -37.56 -34.03 -13.56
N GLY A 236 -37.05 -35.25 -13.40
CA GLY A 236 -35.80 -35.72 -14.01
C GLY A 236 -34.73 -36.15 -13.02
N GLU A 237 -34.74 -37.43 -12.64
CA GLU A 237 -33.55 -38.11 -12.12
C GLU A 237 -32.48 -38.15 -13.22
N GLU A 238 -31.52 -37.23 -13.17
CA GLU A 238 -30.20 -37.46 -13.74
C GLU A 238 -29.19 -37.42 -12.59
N GLU A 239 -28.50 -38.54 -12.36
CA GLU A 239 -27.40 -38.68 -11.41
C GLU A 239 -26.28 -37.68 -11.75
N ILE A 240 -26.30 -36.51 -11.11
CA ILE A 240 -25.10 -35.69 -10.96
C ILE A 240 -24.29 -36.35 -9.85
N VAL A 241 -23.29 -37.14 -10.23
CA VAL A 241 -22.22 -37.57 -9.34
C VAL A 241 -21.44 -36.33 -8.93
N GLU A 242 -21.89 -35.63 -7.89
CA GLU A 242 -21.09 -34.64 -7.18
C GLU A 242 -19.94 -35.37 -6.49
N GLU A 243 -18.78 -35.41 -7.14
CA GLU A 243 -17.51 -35.66 -6.46
C GLU A 243 -17.36 -34.60 -5.36
N THR A 244 -17.71 -34.99 -4.14
CA THR A 244 -17.50 -34.22 -2.92
C THR A 244 -15.99 -34.16 -2.67
N LYS A 245 -15.31 -33.24 -3.36
CA LYS A 245 -13.90 -32.93 -3.06
C LYS A 245 -13.84 -32.40 -1.63
N GLU A 246 -13.19 -33.14 -0.76
CA GLU A 246 -12.90 -32.74 0.62
C GLU A 246 -12.24 -31.36 0.66
N MET A 247 -13.05 -30.32 0.82
CA MET A 247 -12.58 -28.96 1.08
C MET A 247 -12.02 -28.94 2.50
N THR A 248 -10.70 -28.78 2.62
CA THR A 248 -10.11 -28.40 3.90
C THR A 248 -10.72 -27.10 4.44
N ALA A 249 -10.53 -26.76 5.72
CA ALA A 249 -11.11 -25.57 6.37
C ALA A 249 -10.88 -24.21 5.66
N LEU A 250 -9.97 -24.15 4.69
CA LEU A 250 -9.68 -22.98 3.83
C LEU A 250 -10.20 -23.11 2.39
N GLY A 251 -10.90 -24.18 2.05
CA GLY A 251 -11.46 -24.43 0.71
C GLY A 251 -10.44 -24.74 -0.39
N LEU A 252 -9.17 -25.04 -0.05
CA LEU A 252 -8.10 -25.26 -1.04
C LEU A 252 -7.91 -26.73 -1.43
N SER A 253 -7.84 -26.97 -2.72
CA SER A 253 -7.43 -28.25 -3.31
C SER A 253 -5.96 -28.60 -2.97
N PRO A 254 -5.60 -29.90 -2.91
CA PRO A 254 -4.22 -30.33 -2.64
C PRO A 254 -3.18 -29.78 -3.63
N GLU A 255 -3.56 -29.65 -4.91
CA GLU A 255 -2.70 -29.08 -5.95
C GLU A 255 -2.43 -27.59 -5.70
N THR A 256 -3.47 -26.82 -5.37
CA THR A 256 -3.34 -25.41 -5.06
C THR A 256 -2.54 -25.18 -3.79
N LYS A 257 -2.64 -26.03 -2.77
CA LYS A 257 -1.83 -25.89 -1.54
C LYS A 257 -0.33 -25.83 -1.84
N LYS A 258 0.17 -26.70 -2.72
CA LYS A 258 1.59 -26.71 -3.11
C LYS A 258 1.99 -25.43 -3.85
N LYS A 259 1.13 -24.96 -4.76
CA LYS A 259 1.30 -23.68 -5.48
C LYS A 259 1.35 -22.50 -4.51
N VAL A 260 0.42 -22.45 -3.56
CA VAL A 260 0.31 -21.39 -2.54
C VAL A 260 1.53 -21.36 -1.64
N TRP A 261 2.04 -22.50 -1.18
CA TRP A 261 3.25 -22.55 -0.35
C TRP A 261 4.47 -21.97 -1.06
N LEU A 262 4.69 -22.36 -2.33
CA LEU A 262 5.80 -21.83 -3.12
C LEU A 262 5.66 -20.32 -3.37
N LEU A 263 4.46 -19.87 -3.76
CA LEU A 263 4.19 -18.45 -3.99
C LEU A 263 4.33 -17.62 -2.71
N SER A 264 3.81 -18.12 -1.59
CA SER A 264 3.94 -17.47 -0.28
C SER A 264 5.40 -17.35 0.15
N ALA A 265 6.22 -18.38 -0.06
CA ALA A 265 7.64 -18.32 0.25
C ALA A 265 8.36 -17.26 -0.61
N LEU A 266 8.11 -17.25 -1.93
CA LEU A 266 8.73 -16.30 -2.85
C LEU A 266 8.29 -14.86 -2.57
N PHE A 267 6.98 -14.60 -2.47
CA PHE A 267 6.47 -13.27 -2.13
C PHE A 267 6.83 -12.83 -0.70
N GLY A 268 6.99 -13.77 0.22
CA GLY A 268 7.51 -13.52 1.56
C GLY A 268 8.94 -12.94 1.50
N VAL A 269 9.84 -13.54 0.72
CA VAL A 269 11.21 -13.04 0.53
C VAL A 269 11.21 -11.64 -0.11
N ASP A 270 10.43 -11.43 -1.16
CA ASP A 270 10.26 -10.13 -1.82
C ASP A 270 9.77 -9.05 -0.83
N ASN A 271 8.76 -9.37 -0.01
CA ASN A 271 8.17 -8.40 0.90
C ASN A 271 9.04 -8.16 2.13
N PHE A 272 9.75 -9.19 2.63
CA PHE A 272 10.78 -9.02 3.65
C PHE A 272 11.90 -8.09 3.16
N SER A 273 12.37 -8.25 1.91
CA SER A 273 13.33 -7.35 1.28
C SER A 273 12.82 -5.90 1.26
N GLY A 274 11.59 -5.67 0.80
CA GLY A 274 10.96 -4.35 0.84
C GLY A 274 10.83 -3.77 2.26
N GLY A 275 10.68 -4.62 3.26
CA GLY A 275 10.66 -4.26 4.68
C GLY A 275 12.01 -3.83 5.26
N LEU A 276 13.14 -4.21 4.64
CA LEU A 276 14.47 -3.77 5.08
C LEU A 276 14.75 -2.31 4.71
N VAL A 277 14.05 -1.78 3.71
CA VAL A 277 14.33 -0.45 3.16
C VAL A 277 13.03 0.33 2.93
N PRO A 278 12.16 0.50 3.97
CA PRO A 278 10.98 1.34 3.84
C PRO A 278 11.40 2.80 3.66
N VAL A 279 10.48 3.63 3.16
CA VAL A 279 10.73 5.07 2.88
C VAL A 279 11.35 5.78 4.07
N THR A 280 10.84 5.56 5.28
CA THR A 280 11.37 6.14 6.55
C THR A 280 12.84 5.79 6.83
N ILE A 281 13.29 4.59 6.46
CA ILE A 281 14.69 4.16 6.58
C ILE A 281 15.54 4.82 5.50
N ILE A 282 15.03 4.96 4.28
CA ILE A 282 15.73 5.67 3.20
C ILE A 282 15.93 7.13 3.60
N VAL A 283 14.89 7.81 4.07
CA VAL A 283 14.96 9.18 4.63
C VAL A 283 16.09 9.25 5.66
N TYR A 284 16.05 8.38 6.67
CA TYR A 284 17.06 8.36 7.74
C TYR A 284 18.47 8.10 7.22
N PHE A 285 18.66 7.15 6.29
CA PHE A 285 19.94 6.86 5.67
C PHE A 285 20.53 8.09 4.98
N PHE A 286 19.72 8.81 4.19
CA PHE A 286 20.18 9.99 3.48
C PHE A 286 20.46 11.16 4.41
N THR A 287 19.68 11.36 5.47
CA THR A 287 19.95 12.36 6.51
C THR A 287 21.26 12.07 7.24
N VAL A 288 21.50 10.83 7.67
CA VAL A 288 22.72 10.48 8.43
C VAL A 288 23.97 10.49 7.56
N LYS A 289 23.89 9.98 6.32
CA LYS A 289 25.07 9.85 5.46
C LYS A 289 25.44 11.16 4.77
N PHE A 290 24.45 11.91 4.30
CA PHE A 290 24.66 13.07 3.42
C PHE A 290 24.23 14.40 4.05
N HIS A 291 23.64 14.40 5.25
CA HIS A 291 23.19 15.61 5.96
C HIS A 291 22.25 16.47 5.11
N VAL A 292 21.30 15.79 4.45
CA VAL A 292 20.35 16.43 3.50
C VAL A 292 19.17 17.02 4.25
N ASP A 293 18.81 18.26 3.89
CA ASP A 293 17.64 18.96 4.42
C ASP A 293 16.32 18.28 4.02
N GLU A 294 15.30 18.47 4.85
CA GLU A 294 13.97 17.85 4.67
C GLU A 294 13.29 18.25 3.36
N GLY A 295 13.44 19.49 2.89
CA GLY A 295 12.90 19.93 1.60
C GLY A 295 13.51 19.19 0.41
N THR A 296 14.81 18.89 0.48
CA THR A 296 15.50 18.12 -0.57
C THR A 296 15.09 16.64 -0.56
N LEU A 297 14.84 16.07 0.62
CA LEU A 297 14.25 14.74 0.75
C LEU A 297 12.82 14.72 0.20
N GLY A 298 12.01 15.75 0.50
CA GLY A 298 10.67 15.92 -0.06
C GLY A 298 10.67 15.96 -1.59
N ASN A 299 11.57 16.74 -2.21
CA ASN A 299 11.77 16.75 -3.66
C ASN A 299 12.13 15.36 -4.21
N THR A 300 13.02 14.65 -3.52
CA THR A 300 13.45 13.31 -3.93
C THR A 300 12.28 12.34 -3.95
N PHE A 301 11.49 12.29 -2.86
CA PHE A 301 10.37 11.37 -2.77
C PHE A 301 9.17 11.78 -3.63
N PHE A 302 8.99 13.07 -3.91
CA PHE A 302 8.05 13.55 -4.92
C PHE A 302 8.40 13.00 -6.30
N ILE A 303 9.66 13.14 -6.73
CA ILE A 303 10.13 12.65 -8.03
C ILE A 303 10.01 11.12 -8.10
N THR A 304 10.45 10.40 -7.07
CA THR A 304 10.34 8.93 -7.07
C THR A 304 8.89 8.46 -7.15
N SER A 305 7.96 9.14 -6.46
CA SER A 305 6.53 8.80 -6.52
C SER A 305 5.93 9.06 -7.90
N LEU A 306 6.29 10.18 -8.54
CA LEU A 306 5.82 10.49 -9.90
C LEU A 306 6.34 9.49 -10.92
N VAL A 307 7.65 9.19 -10.88
CA VAL A 307 8.30 8.22 -11.75
C VAL A 307 7.72 6.83 -11.54
N ALA A 308 7.48 6.42 -10.29
CA ALA A 308 6.83 5.15 -9.95
C ALA A 308 5.41 5.05 -10.52
N ALA A 309 4.61 6.11 -10.42
CA ALA A 309 3.24 6.14 -10.94
C ALA A 309 3.21 5.95 -12.47
N ILE A 310 4.03 6.72 -13.19
CA ILE A 310 4.17 6.60 -14.66
C ILE A 310 4.63 5.19 -15.04
N SER A 311 5.60 4.65 -14.31
CA SER A 311 6.17 3.33 -14.57
C SER A 311 5.16 2.20 -14.38
N ASN A 312 4.31 2.29 -13.35
CA ASN A 312 3.26 1.32 -13.12
C ASN A 312 2.22 1.29 -14.26
N MET A 313 1.92 2.42 -14.90
CA MET A 313 1.06 2.45 -16.09
C MET A 313 1.67 1.71 -17.28
N VAL A 314 2.98 1.86 -17.47
CA VAL A 314 3.74 1.22 -18.55
C VAL A 314 3.83 -0.30 -18.36
N ALA A 315 3.84 -0.78 -17.11
CA ALA A 315 3.98 -2.20 -16.76
C ALA A 315 2.97 -3.12 -17.46
N GLY A 316 1.69 -2.73 -17.56
CA GLY A 316 0.67 -3.54 -18.23
C GLY A 316 0.94 -3.72 -19.72
N SER A 317 1.51 -2.72 -20.38
CA SER A 317 1.91 -2.82 -21.78
C SER A 317 3.09 -3.77 -21.98
N LEU A 318 4.07 -3.75 -21.07
CA LEU A 318 5.19 -4.70 -21.09
C LEU A 318 4.69 -6.12 -20.83
N ALA A 319 3.78 -6.31 -19.87
CA ALA A 319 3.17 -7.59 -19.55
C ALA A 319 2.48 -8.24 -20.76
N ARG A 320 1.74 -7.47 -21.56
CA ARG A 320 1.14 -7.97 -22.80
C ARG A 320 2.16 -8.41 -23.84
N ARG A 321 3.34 -7.77 -23.89
CA ARG A 321 4.39 -8.06 -24.88
C ARG A 321 5.30 -9.20 -24.48
N PHE A 322 5.68 -9.28 -23.21
CA PHE A 322 6.70 -10.21 -22.71
C PHE A 322 6.12 -11.33 -21.82
N GLY A 323 4.88 -11.19 -21.36
CA GLY A 323 4.25 -12.07 -20.36
C GLY A 323 4.49 -11.60 -18.93
N ASN A 324 3.56 -11.93 -18.02
CA ASN A 324 3.54 -11.41 -16.65
C ASN A 324 4.84 -11.70 -15.87
N VAL A 325 5.27 -12.96 -15.82
CA VAL A 325 6.45 -13.39 -15.05
C VAL A 325 7.74 -12.75 -15.58
N LYS A 326 7.92 -12.70 -16.90
CA LYS A 326 9.11 -12.09 -17.51
C LYS A 326 9.15 -10.59 -17.25
N THR A 327 8.01 -9.91 -17.39
CA THR A 327 7.92 -8.48 -17.09
C THR A 327 8.28 -8.22 -15.63
N MET A 328 7.72 -8.96 -14.67
CA MET A 328 8.07 -8.81 -13.25
C MET A 328 9.58 -8.89 -13.03
N ALA A 329 10.21 -9.98 -13.48
CA ALA A 329 11.62 -10.23 -13.21
C ALA A 329 12.56 -9.28 -13.97
N PHE A 330 12.27 -8.93 -15.23
CA PHE A 330 13.12 -8.02 -16.00
C PHE A 330 13.03 -6.57 -15.54
N THR A 331 11.98 -6.17 -14.83
CA THR A 331 11.89 -4.84 -14.21
C THR A 331 12.40 -4.82 -12.77
N HIS A 332 12.18 -5.89 -12.00
CA HIS A 332 12.67 -5.96 -10.62
C HIS A 332 14.18 -6.26 -10.51
N LEU A 333 14.74 -7.11 -11.37
CA LEU A 333 16.15 -7.51 -11.24
C LEU A 333 17.12 -6.32 -11.39
N PRO A 334 16.91 -5.38 -12.36
CA PRO A 334 17.70 -4.16 -12.41
C PRO A 334 17.54 -3.29 -11.16
N SER A 335 16.32 -3.13 -10.61
CA SER A 335 16.16 -2.35 -9.38
C SER A 335 16.78 -3.02 -8.17
N ALA A 336 16.77 -4.35 -8.09
CA ALA A 336 17.42 -5.10 -7.03
C ALA A 336 18.94 -4.81 -7.00
N ILE A 337 19.58 -4.81 -8.17
CA ILE A 337 21.00 -4.46 -8.32
C ILE A 337 21.21 -2.99 -7.94
N LEU A 338 20.41 -2.07 -8.49
CA LEU A 338 20.54 -0.63 -8.21
C LEU A 338 20.31 -0.32 -6.73
N LEU A 339 19.37 -1.01 -6.06
CA LEU A 339 19.08 -0.85 -4.65
C LEU A 339 20.31 -1.21 -3.79
N ALA A 340 20.97 -2.32 -4.10
CA ALA A 340 22.22 -2.71 -3.44
C ALA A 340 23.35 -1.68 -3.66
N LEU A 341 23.30 -0.92 -4.76
CA LEU A 341 24.28 0.12 -5.09
C LEU A 341 23.95 1.49 -4.51
N VAL A 342 22.74 1.74 -4.00
CA VAL A 342 22.34 3.04 -3.39
C VAL A 342 23.34 3.52 -2.33
N PRO A 343 23.88 2.66 -1.44
CA PRO A 343 24.83 3.11 -0.43
C PRO A 343 26.26 3.34 -0.93
N LEU A 344 26.60 3.00 -2.17
CA LEU A 344 27.97 3.06 -2.68
C LEU A 344 28.46 4.50 -2.95
N PRO A 345 27.70 5.40 -3.62
CA PRO A 345 28.18 6.74 -3.94
C PRO A 345 28.49 7.57 -2.68
N SER A 346 29.57 8.35 -2.74
CA SER A 346 29.91 9.36 -1.74
C SER A 346 29.21 10.71 -1.99
N ASN A 347 28.63 10.90 -3.17
CA ASN A 347 27.92 12.11 -3.57
C ASN A 347 26.39 11.86 -3.57
N PHE A 348 25.66 12.75 -2.88
CA PHE A 348 24.21 12.71 -2.76
C PHE A 348 23.49 12.65 -4.11
N HIS A 349 23.90 13.43 -5.10
CA HIS A 349 23.21 13.50 -6.39
C HIS A 349 23.26 12.17 -7.14
N PHE A 350 24.38 11.45 -7.05
CA PHE A 350 24.52 10.11 -7.64
C PHE A 350 23.68 9.09 -6.87
N ALA A 351 23.72 9.09 -5.53
CA ALA A 351 22.87 8.20 -4.72
C ALA A 351 21.38 8.44 -4.99
N ARG A 352 20.97 9.71 -5.12
CA ARG A 352 19.61 10.11 -5.50
C ARG A 352 19.23 9.64 -6.90
N ALA A 353 20.12 9.78 -7.89
CA ALA A 353 19.85 9.31 -9.24
C ALA A 353 19.65 7.80 -9.30
N ILE A 354 20.48 7.03 -8.58
CA ILE A 354 20.31 5.58 -8.43
C ILE A 354 18.96 5.27 -7.76
N LEU A 355 18.60 5.96 -6.68
CA LEU A 355 17.33 5.77 -6.00
C LEU A 355 16.13 6.04 -6.92
N ILE A 356 16.17 7.10 -7.72
CA ILE A 356 15.12 7.40 -8.71
C ILE A 356 15.03 6.27 -9.74
N ALA A 357 16.16 5.75 -10.22
CA ALA A 357 16.19 4.61 -11.13
C ALA A 357 15.62 3.34 -10.50
N VAL A 358 15.88 3.08 -9.21
CA VAL A 358 15.25 1.98 -8.45
C VAL A 358 13.72 2.12 -8.47
N PHE A 359 13.19 3.29 -8.12
CA PHE A 359 11.74 3.51 -8.05
C PHE A 359 11.05 3.49 -9.42
N CYS A 360 11.80 3.77 -10.50
CA CYS A 360 11.32 3.60 -11.87
C CYS A 360 10.97 2.15 -12.18
N THR A 361 11.76 1.18 -11.73
CA THR A 361 11.56 -0.21 -12.16
C THR A 361 10.92 -1.10 -11.09
N THR A 362 11.05 -0.78 -9.80
CA THR A 362 10.47 -1.57 -8.69
C THR A 362 8.94 -1.56 -8.63
N LYS A 363 8.25 -0.56 -9.22
CA LYS A 363 6.77 -0.53 -9.20
C LYS A 363 6.12 -1.15 -10.43
N MET A 364 6.91 -1.69 -11.35
CA MET A 364 6.42 -2.28 -12.60
C MET A 364 5.96 -3.74 -12.46
N ASP A 365 5.93 -4.29 -11.24
CA ASP A 365 5.56 -5.66 -10.97
C ASP A 365 4.11 -5.81 -10.46
N ILE A 366 3.49 -4.72 -9.99
CA ILE A 366 2.17 -4.72 -9.33
C ILE A 366 1.10 -5.32 -10.24
N ALA A 367 0.87 -4.72 -11.41
CA ALA A 367 -0.13 -5.20 -12.37
C ALA A 367 0.17 -6.61 -12.91
N PRO A 368 1.41 -6.91 -13.38
CA PRO A 368 1.78 -8.25 -13.81
C PRO A 368 1.60 -9.34 -12.74
N ARG A 369 1.94 -9.05 -11.48
CA ARG A 369 1.83 -9.98 -10.35
C ARG A 369 0.37 -10.37 -10.09
N THR A 370 -0.51 -9.39 -10.06
CA THR A 370 -1.95 -9.63 -9.90
C THR A 370 -2.50 -10.46 -11.05
N ALA A 371 -2.15 -10.12 -12.29
CA ALA A 371 -2.56 -10.88 -13.47
C ALA A 371 -2.00 -12.31 -13.50
N PHE A 372 -0.77 -12.50 -13.04
CA PHE A 372 -0.16 -13.83 -12.90
C PHE A 372 -0.93 -14.68 -11.88
N LEU A 373 -1.17 -14.14 -10.68
CA LEU A 373 -1.89 -14.85 -9.61
C LEU A 373 -3.30 -15.25 -10.01
N THR A 374 -4.04 -14.37 -10.69
CA THR A 374 -5.39 -14.69 -11.16
C THR A 374 -5.38 -15.74 -12.27
N SER A 375 -4.36 -15.75 -13.14
CA SER A 375 -4.23 -16.77 -14.19
C SER A 375 -3.69 -18.13 -13.70
N TYR A 376 -3.03 -18.17 -12.55
CA TYR A 376 -2.33 -19.37 -12.07
C TYR A 376 -3.14 -20.19 -11.04
N VAL A 377 -4.21 -19.61 -10.49
CA VAL A 377 -5.05 -20.20 -9.46
C VAL A 377 -6.50 -20.28 -9.95
N PHE A 378 -7.18 -21.38 -9.60
CA PHE A 378 -8.59 -21.61 -9.91
C PHE A 378 -9.48 -20.48 -9.40
N ALA A 379 -10.50 -20.11 -10.17
CA ALA A 379 -11.30 -18.92 -9.93
C ALA A 379 -11.97 -18.92 -8.55
N GLU A 380 -12.40 -20.09 -8.10
CA GLU A 380 -13.08 -20.37 -6.84
C GLU A 380 -12.14 -20.20 -5.64
N GLU A 381 -10.84 -20.41 -5.84
CA GLU A 381 -9.80 -20.39 -4.80
C GLU A 381 -9.02 -19.07 -4.76
N ARG A 382 -9.11 -18.21 -5.80
CA ARG A 382 -8.32 -16.97 -5.95
C ARG A 382 -8.38 -16.07 -4.71
N THR A 383 -9.57 -15.86 -4.17
CA THR A 383 -9.76 -14.99 -3.00
C THR A 383 -9.01 -15.52 -1.78
N ALA A 384 -9.14 -16.82 -1.50
CA ALA A 384 -8.45 -17.46 -0.38
C ALA A 384 -6.92 -17.43 -0.56
N VAL A 385 -6.44 -17.71 -1.77
CA VAL A 385 -5.01 -17.69 -2.09
C VAL A 385 -4.42 -16.28 -1.97
N ILE A 386 -5.08 -15.27 -2.54
CA ILE A 386 -4.64 -13.87 -2.44
C ILE A 386 -4.62 -13.43 -0.97
N GLY A 387 -5.62 -13.84 -0.18
CA GLY A 387 -5.68 -13.59 1.26
C GLY A 387 -4.45 -14.16 2.00
N ILE A 388 -4.16 -15.45 1.82
CA ILE A 388 -3.00 -16.12 2.45
C ILE A 388 -1.69 -15.44 2.04
N ILE A 389 -1.49 -15.20 0.74
CA ILE A 389 -0.29 -14.56 0.21
C ILE A 389 -0.12 -13.16 0.82
N ASN A 390 -1.19 -12.38 0.93
CA ASN A 390 -1.11 -11.04 1.52
C ASN A 390 -0.77 -11.07 3.02
N VAL A 391 -1.31 -12.02 3.79
CA VAL A 391 -0.93 -12.20 5.20
C VAL A 391 0.57 -12.48 5.32
N VAL A 392 1.09 -13.42 4.52
CA VAL A 392 2.52 -13.77 4.52
C VAL A 392 3.38 -12.57 4.13
N LYS A 393 2.97 -11.82 3.11
CA LYS A 393 3.66 -10.60 2.66
C LYS A 393 3.72 -9.54 3.76
N MET A 394 2.59 -9.21 4.37
CA MET A 394 2.53 -8.18 5.43
C MET A 394 3.37 -8.58 6.64
N PHE A 395 3.26 -9.83 7.08
CA PHE A 395 4.08 -10.35 8.18
C PHE A 395 5.57 -10.29 7.83
N SER A 396 5.96 -10.78 6.65
CA SER A 396 7.36 -10.76 6.19
C SER A 396 7.90 -9.32 6.10
N GLN A 397 7.14 -8.39 5.53
CA GLN A 397 7.54 -6.98 5.43
C GLN A 397 7.76 -6.34 6.81
N SER A 398 6.89 -6.66 7.78
CA SER A 398 6.96 -6.08 9.13
C SER A 398 8.26 -6.43 9.87
N LEU A 399 8.92 -7.53 9.56
CA LEU A 399 10.15 -7.97 10.25
C LEU A 399 11.40 -7.18 9.81
N GLY A 400 11.39 -6.57 8.62
CA GLY A 400 12.55 -5.90 8.05
C GLY A 400 13.05 -4.67 8.83
N PRO A 401 12.18 -3.77 9.34
CA PRO A 401 12.64 -2.57 10.03
C PRO A 401 13.41 -2.86 11.33
N THR A 402 13.05 -3.89 12.10
CA THR A 402 13.81 -4.29 13.30
C THR A 402 15.23 -4.71 12.95
N LEU A 403 15.40 -5.54 11.91
CA LEU A 403 16.73 -5.94 11.45
C LEU A 403 17.54 -4.72 10.96
N THR A 404 16.88 -3.80 10.28
CA THR A 404 17.53 -2.57 9.79
C THR A 404 17.91 -1.63 10.94
N GLY A 405 17.07 -1.50 11.95
CA GLY A 405 17.37 -0.75 13.17
C GLY A 405 18.55 -1.35 13.94
N LEU A 406 18.66 -2.69 13.98
CA LEU A 406 19.81 -3.39 14.57
C LEU A 406 21.10 -3.15 13.78
N LEU A 407 21.04 -3.15 12.45
CA LEU A 407 22.19 -2.82 11.60
C LEU A 407 22.58 -1.33 11.77
N ALA A 408 21.59 -0.44 11.84
CA ALA A 408 21.79 0.98 12.04
C ALA A 408 22.43 1.30 13.40
N SER A 409 22.06 0.60 14.48
CA SER A 409 22.68 0.80 15.80
C SER A 409 24.17 0.46 15.85
N HIS A 410 24.65 -0.35 14.89
CA HIS A 410 26.06 -0.69 14.71
C HIS A 410 26.75 0.14 13.61
N GLY A 411 26.11 1.20 13.10
CA GLY A 411 26.63 2.03 12.01
C GLY A 411 26.66 1.31 10.65
N LYS A 412 25.96 0.20 10.50
CA LYS A 412 25.97 -0.69 9.32
C LYS A 412 24.67 -0.66 8.52
N ILE A 413 23.93 0.45 8.57
CA ILE A 413 22.66 0.62 7.85
C ILE A 413 22.77 0.33 6.34
N TRP A 414 23.93 0.62 5.71
CA TRP A 414 24.15 0.32 4.30
C TRP A 414 23.97 -1.17 3.96
N MET A 415 24.19 -2.08 4.92
CA MET A 415 24.00 -3.51 4.73
C MET A 415 22.52 -3.85 4.48
N SER A 416 21.56 -3.08 4.99
CA SER A 416 20.14 -3.36 4.74
C SER A 416 19.79 -3.23 3.26
N PHE A 417 20.33 -2.22 2.58
CA PHE A 417 20.17 -2.02 1.13
C PHE A 417 20.79 -3.16 0.32
N VAL A 418 22.00 -3.60 0.70
CA VAL A 418 22.68 -4.71 0.01
C VAL A 418 21.93 -6.02 0.21
N ILE A 419 21.53 -6.33 1.45
CA ILE A 419 20.75 -7.53 1.77
C ILE A 419 19.40 -7.49 1.03
N ALA A 420 18.71 -6.35 1.02
CA ALA A 420 17.46 -6.18 0.29
C ALA A 420 17.64 -6.43 -1.22
N GLY A 421 18.64 -5.82 -1.84
CA GLY A 421 18.93 -6.02 -3.26
C GLY A 421 19.27 -7.48 -3.59
N VAL A 422 20.07 -8.16 -2.76
CA VAL A 422 20.39 -9.59 -2.95
C VAL A 422 19.14 -10.47 -2.81
N LEU A 423 18.32 -10.24 -1.77
CA LEU A 423 17.09 -11.00 -1.56
C LEU A 423 16.08 -10.78 -2.69
N GLN A 424 15.90 -9.54 -3.14
CA GLN A 424 15.00 -9.21 -4.24
C GLN A 424 15.48 -9.85 -5.56
N GLY A 425 16.77 -9.74 -5.87
CA GLY A 425 17.34 -10.38 -7.06
C GLY A 425 17.24 -11.92 -7.00
N SER A 426 17.42 -12.52 -5.82
CA SER A 426 17.24 -13.96 -5.63
C SER A 426 15.79 -14.41 -5.85
N TYR A 427 14.82 -13.60 -5.41
CA TYR A 427 13.41 -13.80 -5.68
C TYR A 427 13.11 -13.74 -7.18
N ASP A 428 13.63 -12.74 -7.89
CA ASP A 428 13.39 -12.58 -9.34
C ASP A 428 13.93 -13.77 -10.14
N LEU A 429 15.15 -14.22 -9.80
CA LEU A 429 15.76 -15.39 -10.43
C LEU A 429 14.98 -16.67 -10.12
N ALA A 430 14.48 -16.81 -8.89
CA ALA A 430 13.64 -17.95 -8.51
C ALA A 430 12.28 -17.91 -9.24
N MET A 431 11.65 -16.75 -9.35
CA MET A 431 10.41 -16.56 -10.12
C MET A 431 10.60 -16.95 -11.58
N LEU A 432 11.71 -16.52 -12.21
CA LEU A 432 12.06 -16.95 -13.56
C LEU A 432 12.29 -18.45 -13.65
N TYR A 433 13.07 -19.03 -12.73
CA TYR A 433 13.39 -20.46 -12.74
C TYR A 433 12.13 -21.34 -12.63
N PHE A 434 11.24 -21.04 -11.68
CA PHE A 434 10.04 -21.86 -11.44
C PHE A 434 8.90 -21.60 -12.43
N PHE A 435 8.75 -20.38 -12.95
CA PHE A 435 7.54 -19.99 -13.69
C PHE A 435 7.77 -19.55 -15.14
N MET A 436 9.00 -19.53 -15.67
CA MET A 436 9.26 -19.13 -17.06
C MET A 436 8.57 -20.04 -18.10
N ARG A 437 8.29 -21.30 -17.75
CA ARG A 437 7.66 -22.29 -18.65
C ARG A 437 6.18 -22.54 -18.36
N VAL A 438 5.61 -21.83 -17.39
CA VAL A 438 4.20 -22.01 -17.02
C VAL A 438 3.35 -21.22 -18.02
N THR A 439 2.67 -21.94 -18.91
CA THR A 439 1.60 -21.40 -19.75
C THR A 439 0.36 -21.17 -18.89
N SER A 440 -0.29 -20.02 -19.06
CA SER A 440 -1.53 -19.67 -18.35
C SER A 440 -2.54 -20.81 -18.45
N VAL A 441 -3.09 -21.24 -17.32
CA VAL A 441 -4.22 -22.17 -17.31
C VAL A 441 -5.41 -21.35 -17.80
N SER A 442 -5.90 -21.65 -19.01
CA SER A 442 -7.09 -21.04 -19.61
C SER A 442 -8.35 -21.54 -18.95
#